data_AF-A0A9D1K5U6-F1
#
_entry.id   AF-A0A9D1K5U6-F1
#
_cell.length_a   1.000
_cell.length_b   1.000
_cell.length_c   1.000
_cell.angle_alpha   90.00
_cell.angle_beta   90.00
_cell.angle_gamma   90.00
#
_symmetry.space_group_name_H-M   'P 1'
#
loop_
_entity.id
_entity.type
_entity.pdbx_description
1 polymer ?
#
loop_
_entity_poly.entity_id
_entity_poly.type
_entity_poly.pdbx_seq_one_letter_code
_entity_poly.pdbx_strand_id
1 'polypeptide(L)'
;SEIEEAIGYRLEVLSDTVFLTETVRTTTLRAQVWRGTQDVTDSIEASRFSWKRTSNDAMADQIWNANHMGMKSVTVSATEVLKQASFRCELAEAILPMP
;
A
#
# COMPACT_ATOMS: atom_id res chain seq x y z
N SER A 1 -30.01 21.24 3.57
CA SER A 1 -29.07 20.88 2.51
C SER A 1 -28.18 19.77 3.03
N GLU A 2 -28.67 18.54 2.97
CA GLU A 2 -28.01 17.34 3.52
C GLU A 2 -27.03 16.78 2.49
N ILE A 3 -26.04 17.58 2.13
CA ILE A 3 -24.81 17.06 1.52
C ILE A 3 -23.79 17.07 2.66
N GLU A 4 -24.06 16.31 3.71
CA GLU A 4 -22.98 15.83 4.57
C GLU A 4 -22.25 14.79 3.73
N GLU A 5 -21.33 15.36 2.94
CA GLU A 5 -20.34 14.71 2.13
C GLU A 5 -19.85 13.47 2.89
N ALA A 6 -20.24 12.29 2.42
CA ALA A 6 -19.57 11.06 2.80
C ALA A 6 -18.15 11.21 2.25
N ILE A 7 -17.29 11.90 2.99
CA ILE A 7 -15.90 12.10 2.64
C ILE A 7 -15.25 10.73 2.77
N GLY A 8 -15.35 9.95 1.69
CA GLY A 8 -14.79 8.63 1.58
C GLY A 8 -13.29 8.71 1.78
N TYR A 9 -12.74 7.75 2.52
CA TYR A 9 -11.30 7.59 2.62
C TYR A 9 -10.79 6.99 1.31
N ARG A 10 -9.89 7.69 0.64
CA ARG A 10 -9.24 7.23 -0.59
C ARG A 10 -7.82 6.78 -0.25
N LEU A 11 -7.57 5.48 -0.37
CA LEU A 11 -6.22 4.92 -0.32
C LEU A 11 -5.61 4.96 -1.72
N GLU A 12 -4.51 5.68 -1.87
CA GLU A 12 -3.69 5.74 -3.07
C GLU A 12 -2.35 5.05 -2.81
N VAL A 13 -1.97 4.14 -3.70
CA VAL A 13 -0.65 3.50 -3.64
C VAL A 13 0.22 4.13 -4.71
N LEU A 14 1.25 4.84 -4.26
CA LEU A 14 2.25 5.50 -5.09
C LEU A 14 3.47 4.59 -5.23
N SER A 15 3.84 4.26 -6.45
CA SER A 15 5.14 3.67 -6.74
C SER A 15 6.13 4.77 -7.12
N ASP A 16 7.31 4.75 -6.51
CA ASP A 16 8.40 5.65 -6.88
C ASP A 16 8.93 5.35 -8.28
N THR A 17 8.84 4.08 -8.69
CA THR A 17 9.17 3.65 -10.04
C THR A 17 8.13 2.65 -10.56
N VAL A 18 7.53 2.98 -11.71
CA VAL A 18 6.56 2.15 -12.43
C VAL A 18 7.26 1.14 -13.38
N PHE A 19 8.49 1.42 -13.78
CA PHE A 19 9.26 0.61 -14.73
C PHE A 19 10.60 0.19 -14.14
N LEU A 20 10.74 -1.10 -13.85
CA LEU A 20 12.00 -1.64 -13.37
C LEU A 20 12.85 -2.00 -14.59
N THR A 21 13.97 -1.31 -14.73
CA THR A 21 14.98 -1.52 -15.77
C THR A 21 16.20 -2.22 -15.17
N GLU A 22 17.18 -2.63 -15.98
CA GLU A 22 18.44 -3.20 -15.48
C GLU A 22 19.17 -2.30 -14.47
N THR A 23 18.91 -0.98 -14.55
CA THR A 23 19.47 0.06 -13.68
C THR A 23 18.63 0.27 -12.42
N VAL A 24 17.29 0.19 -12.52
CA VAL A 24 16.40 0.36 -11.36
C VAL A 24 16.01 -1.01 -10.82
N ARG A 25 16.87 -1.52 -9.93
CA ARG A 25 16.72 -2.85 -9.31
C ARG A 25 15.77 -2.87 -8.10
N THR A 26 15.25 -1.73 -7.68
CA THR A 26 14.32 -1.63 -6.55
C THR A 26 13.32 -0.51 -6.78
N THR A 27 12.07 -0.70 -6.39
CA THR A 27 11.04 0.34 -6.35
C THR A 27 10.49 0.47 -4.94
N THR A 28 10.18 1.70 -4.54
CA THR A 28 9.54 1.96 -3.25
C THR A 28 8.07 2.19 -3.49
N LEU A 29 7.23 1.41 -2.82
CA LEU A 29 5.79 1.61 -2.80
C LEU A 29 5.43 2.37 -1.52
N ARG A 30 4.62 3.41 -1.65
CA ARG A 30 4.13 4.25 -0.55
C ARG A 30 2.62 4.28 -0.58
N ALA A 31 2.00 4.18 0.58
CA ALA A 31 0.56 4.30 0.72
C ALA A 31 0.23 5.70 1.24
N GLN A 32 -0.68 6.39 0.56
CA GLN A 32 -1.26 7.67 0.99
C GLN A 32 -2.76 7.53 1.17
N VAL A 33 -3.29 8.07 2.27
CA VAL A 33 -4.71 8.07 2.58
C VAL A 33 -5.20 9.52 2.56
N TRP A 34 -6.18 9.76 1.70
CA TRP A 34 -6.82 11.06 1.54
C TRP A 34 -8.24 10.99 2.08
N ARG A 35 -8.63 11.97 2.89
CA ARG A 35 -9.99 12.20 3.33
C ARG A 35 -10.49 13.46 2.64
N GLY A 36 -11.17 13.30 1.51
CA GLY A 36 -11.64 14.42 0.69
C GLY A 36 -10.46 15.13 0.03
N THR A 37 -10.14 16.33 0.50
CA THR A 37 -8.97 17.10 0.08
C THR A 37 -7.83 17.10 1.09
N GLN A 38 -8.00 16.46 2.25
CA GLN A 38 -7.01 16.43 3.32
C GLN A 38 -6.21 15.13 3.30
N ASP A 39 -4.88 15.23 3.31
CA ASP A 39 -4.02 14.09 3.58
C ASP A 39 -4.18 13.70 5.06
N VAL A 40 -4.67 12.47 5.28
CA VAL A 40 -4.77 11.86 6.61
C VAL A 40 -3.80 10.68 6.74
N THR A 41 -2.84 10.57 5.82
CA THR A 41 -1.83 9.52 5.81
C THR A 41 -1.07 9.49 7.13
N ASP A 42 -0.77 10.66 7.70
CA ASP A 42 -0.08 10.76 8.98
C ASP A 42 -0.98 10.35 10.16
N SER A 43 -2.26 10.72 10.09
CA SER A 43 -3.29 10.38 11.07
C SER A 43 -3.59 8.88 11.16
N ILE A 44 -3.35 8.14 10.07
CA ILE A 44 -3.48 6.68 10.06
C ILE A 44 -2.17 6.07 10.57
N GLU A 45 -2.26 5.24 11.61
CA GLU A 45 -1.10 4.50 12.10
C GLU A 45 -0.53 3.58 11.03
N ALA A 46 0.80 3.53 10.94
CA ALA A 46 1.50 2.64 10.02
C ALA A 46 1.01 1.18 10.17
N SER A 47 0.75 0.75 11.41
CA SER A 47 0.17 -0.54 11.81
C SER A 47 -1.12 -0.94 11.07
N ARG A 48 -1.86 0.02 10.49
CA ARG A 48 -3.07 -0.23 9.71
C ARG A 48 -2.80 -0.60 8.26
N PHE A 49 -1.61 -0.30 7.74
CA PHE A 49 -1.25 -0.57 6.37
C PHE A 49 -0.72 -2.01 6.28
N SER A 50 -1.43 -2.86 5.55
CA SER A 50 -1.02 -4.23 5.28
C SER A 50 -0.62 -4.33 3.82
N TRP A 51 0.65 -4.60 3.56
CA TRP A 51 1.08 -4.86 2.21
C TRP A 51 0.89 -6.34 1.86
N LYS A 52 0.32 -6.58 0.69
CA LYS A 52 0.24 -7.89 0.07
C LYS A 52 1.02 -7.91 -1.22
N ARG A 53 1.88 -8.91 -1.32
CA ARG A 53 2.56 -9.33 -2.53
C ARG A 53 1.90 -10.60 -3.04
N THR A 54 1.69 -10.64 -4.35
CA THR A 54 1.22 -11.80 -5.09
C THR A 54 2.18 -12.02 -6.25
N SER A 55 2.97 -13.08 -6.20
CA SER A 55 3.96 -13.42 -7.22
C SER A 55 3.79 -14.88 -7.65
N ASN A 56 4.72 -15.37 -8.47
CA ASN A 56 4.76 -16.79 -8.83
C ASN A 56 5.23 -17.70 -7.67
N ASP A 57 5.65 -17.14 -6.53
CA ASP A 57 6.16 -17.84 -5.35
C ASP A 57 5.26 -17.59 -4.12
N ALA A 58 4.18 -18.36 -3.98
CA ALA A 58 3.19 -18.20 -2.91
C ALA A 58 3.76 -18.29 -1.48
N MET A 59 4.82 -19.09 -1.27
CA MET A 59 5.49 -19.22 0.02
C MET A 59 6.26 -17.96 0.38
N ALA A 60 7.00 -17.40 -0.58
CA ALA A 60 7.72 -16.15 -0.40
C ALA A 60 6.73 -14.98 -0.21
N ASP A 61 5.59 -15.02 -0.89
CA ASP A 61 4.50 -14.06 -0.70
C ASP A 61 3.94 -14.09 0.72
N GLN A 62 3.66 -15.28 1.28
CA GLN A 62 3.18 -15.38 2.67
C GLN A 62 4.18 -14.81 3.68
N ILE A 63 5.47 -15.13 3.52
CA ILE A 63 6.53 -14.60 4.40
C ILE A 63 6.61 -13.08 4.28
N TRP A 64 6.57 -12.56 3.05
CA TRP A 64 6.63 -11.13 2.80
C TRP A 64 5.41 -10.41 3.38
N ASN A 65 4.20 -10.94 3.14
CA ASN A 65 2.95 -10.38 3.65
C ASN A 65 2.92 -10.33 5.17
N ALA A 66 3.42 -11.37 5.85
CA ALA A 66 3.51 -11.40 7.30
C ALA A 66 4.53 -10.39 7.85
N ASN A 67 5.62 -10.14 7.11
CA ASN A 67 6.70 -9.26 7.54
C ASN A 67 6.51 -7.78 7.14
N HIS A 68 5.61 -7.49 6.21
CA HIS A 68 5.31 -6.15 5.69
C HIS A 68 3.91 -5.67 6.09
N MET A 69 3.49 -6.07 7.30
CA MET A 69 2.35 -5.49 7.98
C MET A 69 2.83 -4.29 8.80
N GLY A 70 2.03 -3.24 8.81
CA GLY A 70 2.26 -2.07 9.65
C GLY A 70 3.24 -1.05 9.08
N MET A 71 3.41 -1.00 7.76
CA MET A 71 4.36 -0.09 7.11
C MET A 71 3.62 0.85 6.14
N LYS A 72 3.91 2.15 6.19
CA LYS A 72 3.38 3.12 5.20
C LYS A 72 4.11 3.05 3.86
N SER A 73 5.31 2.46 3.85
CA SER A 73 6.15 2.30 2.67
C SER A 73 6.93 1.01 2.71
N VAL A 74 7.07 0.35 1.56
CA VAL A 74 7.84 -0.88 1.41
C VAL A 74 8.77 -0.76 0.21
N THR A 75 9.97 -1.29 0.36
CA THR A 75 10.94 -1.36 -0.74
C THR A 75 10.92 -2.76 -1.31
N VAL A 76 10.70 -2.88 -2.62
CA VAL A 76 10.60 -4.16 -3.32
C VAL A 76 11.60 -4.22 -4.46
N SER A 77 12.09 -5.41 -4.79
CA SER A 77 13.19 -5.55 -5.77
C SER A 77 12.69 -5.91 -7.18
N ALA A 78 13.44 -5.50 -8.20
CA ALA A 78 13.15 -5.77 -9.60
C ALA A 78 13.19 -7.25 -9.94
N THR A 79 14.05 -8.01 -9.26
CA THR A 79 14.08 -9.48 -9.33
C THR A 79 12.75 -10.10 -8.92
N GLU A 80 11.95 -9.43 -8.08
CA GLU A 80 10.63 -9.89 -7.67
C GLU A 80 9.56 -9.50 -8.70
N VAL A 81 9.64 -8.29 -9.28
CA VAL A 81 8.69 -7.85 -10.33
C VAL A 81 8.95 -8.52 -11.68
N LEU A 82 10.20 -8.90 -11.99
CA LEU A 82 10.55 -9.71 -13.15
C LEU A 82 9.85 -11.08 -13.13
N LYS A 83 9.46 -11.58 -11.95
CA LYS A 83 8.61 -12.75 -11.77
C LYS A 83 7.11 -12.45 -11.87
N GLN A 84 6.72 -11.29 -12.40
CA GLN A 84 5.33 -10.85 -12.52
C GLN A 84 4.65 -10.67 -11.14
N ALA A 85 5.40 -10.22 -10.12
CA ALA A 85 4.84 -9.92 -8.81
C ALA A 85 3.97 -8.66 -8.83
N SER A 86 2.75 -8.78 -8.33
CA SER A 86 1.81 -7.69 -8.05
C SER A 86 1.90 -7.32 -6.58
N PHE A 87 1.96 -6.02 -6.29
CA PHE A 87 1.96 -5.50 -4.93
C PHE A 87 0.73 -4.64 -4.72
N ARG A 88 0.05 -4.82 -3.60
CA ARG A 88 -1.11 -4.04 -3.19
C ARG A 88 -0.97 -3.67 -1.72
N CYS A 89 -1.36 -2.46 -1.38
CA CYS A 89 -1.58 -2.09 0.01
C CYS A 89 -3.08 -2.19 0.31
N GLU A 90 -3.40 -2.81 1.43
CA GLU A 90 -4.73 -2.84 2.00
C GLU A 90 -4.70 -2.09 3.33
N LEU A 91 -5.67 -1.21 3.55
CA LEU A 91 -5.86 -0.61 4.87
C LEU A 91 -6.77 -1.54 5.66
N ALA A 92 -6.36 -1.95 6.86
CA ALA A 92 -7.23 -2.69 7.76
C ALA A 92 -8.39 -1.77 8.19
N GLU A 93 -9.56 -1.96 7.58
CA GLU A 93 -10.84 -1.23 7.78
C GLU A 93 -11.36 -1.22 9.22
N ALA A 94 -10.71 -1.92 10.16
CA ALA A 94 -11.29 -2.29 11.45
C ALA A 94 -11.70 -1.12 12.36
N ILE A 95 -11.26 0.12 12.12
CA ILE A 95 -11.78 1.28 12.85
C ILE A 95 -11.67 2.52 11.95
N LEU A 96 -12.65 2.71 11.07
CA LEU A 96 -13.13 4.07 10.85
C LEU A 96 -14.09 4.34 12.01
N PRO A 97 -13.95 5.43 12.78
CA PRO A 97 -15.06 5.90 13.59
C PRO A 97 -16.20 6.18 12.60
N MET A 98 -17.18 5.28 12.60
CA MET A 98 -18.44 5.51 11.91
C MET A 98 -19.05 6.78 12.54
N PRO A 99 -19.65 7.67 11.74
CA PRO A 99 -20.33 8.86 12.27
C PRO A 99 -21.46 8.47 13.24
#